data_AF-C6LG57-F1
#
_entry.id   AF-C6LG57-F1
#
_cell.length_a   1.000
_cell.length_b   1.000
_cell.length_c   1.000
_cell.angle_alpha   90.00
_cell.angle_beta   90.00
_cell.angle_gamma   90.00
#
_symmetry.space_group_name_H-M   'P 1'
#
loop_
_entity.id
_entity.type
_entity.pdbx_description
1 polymer ?
#
loop_
_entity_poly.entity_id
_entity_poly.type
_entity_poly.pdbx_seq_one_letter_code
_entity_poly.pdbx_strand_id
1 'polypeptide(L)'
;MLLVKTEVAGFNLTEIRRGTLICARHRTWTQGQPGIVTEASETLLRVQYLPSIQNVRNHYMIPASEVEAGEWEIRYSSDGLESVLTYTVRDAAGGDENAAG
;
A
#
# COMPACT_ATOMS: atom_id res chain seq x y z
N MET A 1 -12.82 21.77 -18.94
CA MET A 1 -13.25 21.34 -17.60
C MET A 1 -11.99 21.14 -16.77
N LEU A 2 -11.81 21.85 -15.65
CA LEU A 2 -10.53 21.90 -14.92
C LEU A 2 -10.29 20.68 -14.02
N LEU A 3 -11.36 20.00 -13.61
CA LEU A 3 -11.32 18.83 -12.76
C LEU A 3 -12.27 17.77 -13.31
N VAL A 4 -11.74 16.58 -13.52
CA VAL A 4 -12.50 15.37 -13.86
C VAL A 4 -12.44 14.48 -12.62
N LYS A 5 -13.59 14.09 -12.09
CA LYS A 5 -13.67 13.06 -11.05
C LYS A 5 -13.64 11.71 -11.74
N THR A 6 -12.55 10.99 -11.57
CA THR A 6 -12.44 9.58 -11.93
C THR A 6 -12.45 8.78 -10.63
N GLU A 7 -13.20 7.68 -10.59
CA GLU A 7 -13.09 6.71 -9.49
C GLU A 7 -11.75 5.99 -9.64
N VAL A 8 -10.79 6.35 -8.78
CA VAL A 8 -9.46 5.73 -8.74
C VAL A 8 -9.45 4.81 -7.53
N ALA A 9 -8.85 3.63 -7.66
CA ALA A 9 -8.61 2.76 -6.51
C ALA A 9 -7.85 3.54 -5.43
N GLY A 10 -8.36 3.49 -4.19
CA GLY A 10 -7.81 4.21 -3.05
C GLY A 10 -7.49 3.30 -1.87
N PHE A 11 -6.61 3.75 -1.00
CA PHE A 11 -6.27 3.04 0.23
C PHE A 11 -7.46 3.01 1.21
N ASN A 12 -7.70 1.84 1.80
CA ASN A 12 -8.66 1.68 2.89
C ASN A 12 -8.11 2.25 4.20
N LEU A 13 -8.52 3.47 4.56
CA LEU A 13 -8.02 4.19 5.74
C LEU A 13 -8.47 3.59 7.08
N THR A 14 -9.45 2.68 7.08
CA THR A 14 -9.81 1.94 8.31
C THR A 14 -8.76 0.88 8.65
N GLU A 15 -8.08 0.37 7.64
CA GLU A 15 -7.15 -0.75 7.72
C GLU A 15 -5.70 -0.27 7.78
N ILE A 16 -5.32 0.66 6.89
CA ILE A 16 -4.00 1.30 6.90
C ILE A 16 -4.11 2.77 7.34
N ARG A 17 -3.45 3.10 8.45
CA ARG A 17 -3.50 4.42 9.07
C ARG A 17 -2.12 4.85 9.54
N ARG A 18 -2.00 6.11 9.95
CA ARG A 18 -0.79 6.59 10.63
C ARG A 18 -0.48 5.67 11.82
N GLY A 19 0.76 5.18 11.88
CA GLY A 19 1.24 4.23 12.88
C GLY A 19 1.23 2.77 12.44
N THR A 20 0.57 2.42 11.32
CA THR A 20 0.60 1.05 10.76
C THR A 20 2.02 0.66 10.38
N LEU A 21 2.41 -0.56 10.76
CA LEU A 21 3.67 -1.17 10.35
C LEU A 21 3.50 -1.83 8.98
N ILE A 22 4.45 -1.56 8.10
CA ILE A 22 4.39 -1.95 6.69
C ILE A 22 5.77 -2.42 6.22
N CYS A 23 5.79 -3.41 5.34
CA CYS A 23 6.93 -3.78 4.52
C CYS A 23 6.49 -3.68 3.06
N ALA A 24 7.10 -2.75 2.33
CA ALA A 24 6.75 -2.49 0.94
C ALA A 24 7.96 -2.67 0.03
N ARG A 25 7.77 -3.28 -1.13
CA ARG A 25 8.80 -3.47 -2.15
C ARG A 25 8.30 -2.92 -3.48
N HIS A 26 8.94 -1.85 -3.95
CA HIS A 26 8.75 -1.41 -5.32
C HIS A 26 9.45 -2.39 -6.27
N ARG A 27 8.92 -2.60 -7.47
CA ARG A 27 9.50 -3.55 -8.44
C ARG A 27 10.94 -3.25 -8.84
N THR A 28 11.38 -1.98 -8.75
CA THR A 28 12.78 -1.59 -9.03
C THR A 28 13.72 -1.86 -7.86
N TRP A 29 13.20 -2.28 -6.70
CA TRP A 29 13.98 -2.56 -5.51
C TRP A 29 14.22 -4.06 -5.38
N THR A 30 15.46 -4.40 -5.03
CA THR A 30 15.88 -5.79 -4.80
C THR A 30 15.29 -6.38 -3.52
N GLN A 31 14.99 -5.56 -2.51
CA GLN A 31 14.45 -5.99 -1.23
C GLN A 31 13.30 -5.07 -0.78
N GLY A 32 12.37 -5.64 -0.01
CA GLY A 32 11.32 -4.86 0.63
C GLY A 32 11.87 -4.02 1.78
N GLN A 33 11.41 -2.77 1.88
CA GLN A 33 11.78 -1.86 2.93
C GLN A 33 10.70 -1.89 4.03
N PRO A 34 11.03 -2.30 5.27
CA PRO A 34 10.13 -2.11 6.40
C PRO A 34 10.11 -0.65 6.85
N GLY A 35 8.97 -0.21 7.37
CA GLY A 35 8.78 1.12 7.90
C GLY A 35 7.44 1.30 8.63
N ILE A 36 7.20 2.54 9.04
CA ILE A 36 5.97 2.97 9.72
C ILE A 36 5.27 4.04 8.89
N VAL A 37 3.95 3.88 8.71
CA VAL A 37 3.14 4.88 8.02
C VAL A 37 3.07 6.14 8.86
N THR A 38 3.55 7.26 8.31
CA THR A 38 3.53 8.58 8.97
C THR A 38 2.39 9.46 8.47
N GLU A 39 1.90 9.20 7.26
CA GLU A 39 0.76 9.87 6.63
C GLU A 39 0.00 8.84 5.78
N ALA A 40 -1.34 8.84 5.88
CA ALA A 40 -2.21 7.98 5.09
C ALA A 40 -3.36 8.81 4.52
N SER A 41 -3.55 8.71 3.21
CA SER A 41 -4.67 9.27 2.47
C SER A 41 -5.14 8.25 1.43
N GLU A 42 -6.31 8.47 0.83
CA GLU A 42 -6.84 7.55 -0.20
C GLU A 42 -5.87 7.38 -1.38
N THR A 43 -5.05 8.38 -1.70
CA THR A 43 -4.20 8.37 -2.89
C THR A 43 -2.72 8.12 -2.61
N LEU A 44 -2.29 8.25 -1.35
CA LEU A 44 -0.87 8.24 -0.99
C LEU A 44 -0.65 7.73 0.44
N LEU A 45 0.34 6.84 0.60
CA LEU A 45 0.95 6.55 1.89
C LEU A 45 2.36 7.14 1.94
N ARG A 46 2.71 7.78 3.07
CA ARG A 46 4.08 8.15 3.39
C ARG A 46 4.62 7.22 4.45
N VAL A 47 5.71 6.52 4.13
CA VAL A 47 6.32 5.57 5.05
C VAL A 47 7.69 6.06 5.47
N GLN A 48 7.90 6.19 6.78
CA GLN A 48 9.21 6.44 7.35
C GLN A 48 9.94 5.12 7.57
N TYR A 49 11.21 5.07 7.20
CA TYR A 49 12.07 3.92 7.45
C TYR A 49 13.36 4.35 8.13
N LEU A 50 14.05 3.39 8.75
CA LEU A 50 15.34 3.59 9.38
C LEU A 50 16.45 3.26 8.36
N PRO A 51 17.16 4.26 7.83
CA PRO A 51 18.30 4.00 6.97
C PRO A 51 19.49 3.47 7.77
N SER A 52 20.45 2.84 7.08
CA SER A 52 21.69 2.34 7.68
C SER A 52 22.61 3.46 8.20
N ILE A 53 22.33 4.71 7.85
CA ILE A 53 23.10 5.89 8.27
C ILE A 53 22.32 6.62 9.37
N GLN A 54 22.98 6.92 10.48
CA GLN A 54 22.35 7.57 11.62
C GLN A 54 21.92 9.01 11.30
N ASN A 55 20.86 9.48 11.98
CA ASN A 55 20.36 10.87 11.94
C ASN A 55 19.74 11.36 10.63
N VAL A 56 19.32 10.46 9.72
CA VAL A 56 18.52 10.83 8.54
C VAL A 56 17.10 10.32 8.68
N ARG A 57 16.12 11.22 8.57
CA ARG A 57 14.70 10.85 8.45
C ARG A 57 14.41 10.59 6.97
N ASN A 58 14.49 9.33 6.55
CA ASN A 58 14.11 8.95 5.20
C ASN A 58 12.66 8.47 5.14
N HIS A 59 12.02 8.81 4.04
CA HIS A 59 10.68 8.38 3.72
C HIS A 59 10.62 7.93 2.27
N TYR A 60 9.71 7.02 1.99
CA TYR A 60 9.27 6.73 0.64
C TYR A 60 7.75 6.93 0.57
N MET A 61 7.27 7.17 -0.65
CA MET A 61 5.87 7.38 -0.94
C MET A 61 5.36 6.17 -1.71
N ILE A 62 4.12 5.77 -1.40
CA ILE A 62 3.40 4.73 -2.13
C ILE A 62 2.13 5.37 -2.68
N PRO A 63 2.10 5.73 -3.98
CA PRO A 63 0.89 6.21 -4.64
C PRO A 63 -0.09 5.04 -4.89
N ALA A 64 -1.38 5.26 -4.64
CA ALA A 64 -2.42 4.24 -4.87
C ALA A 64 -2.46 3.77 -6.33
N SER A 65 -2.21 4.68 -7.28
CA SER A 65 -2.15 4.38 -8.71
C SER A 65 -1.01 3.43 -9.08
N GLU A 66 0.13 3.51 -8.40
CA GLU A 66 1.25 2.59 -8.63
C GLU A 66 0.97 1.21 -8.02
N VAL A 67 0.27 1.19 -6.88
CA VAL A 67 -0.19 -0.06 -6.27
C VAL A 67 -1.18 -0.77 -7.19
N GLU A 68 -2.16 -0.05 -7.72
CA GLU A 68 -3.12 -0.56 -8.71
C GLU A 68 -2.42 -1.09 -9.97
N ALA A 69 -1.37 -0.41 -10.44
CA ALA A 69 -0.54 -0.85 -11.56
C ALA A 69 0.35 -2.08 -11.24
N GLY A 70 0.33 -2.61 -10.01
CA GLY A 70 1.11 -3.77 -9.61
C GLY A 70 2.61 -3.47 -9.37
N GLU A 71 2.98 -2.19 -9.23
CA GLU A 71 4.38 -1.78 -9.06
C GLU A 71 4.90 -2.05 -7.64
N TRP A 72 3.99 -2.30 -6.69
CA TRP A 72 4.28 -2.46 -5.27
C TRP A 72 3.75 -3.78 -4.72
N GLU A 73 4.62 -4.50 -4.02
CA GLU A 73 4.22 -5.58 -3.11
C GLU A 73 4.17 -5.03 -1.69
N ILE A 74 3.01 -5.16 -1.03
CA ILE A 74 2.79 -4.58 0.29
C ILE A 74 2.33 -5.64 1.28
N ARG A 75 3.01 -5.71 2.42
CA ARG A 75 2.60 -6.47 3.60
C ARG A 75 2.48 -5.53 4.78
N TYR A 76 1.42 -5.62 5.55
CA TYR A 76 1.20 -4.75 6.71
C TYR A 76 0.52 -5.49 7.84
N SER A 77 0.53 -4.87 9.01
CA SER A 77 -0.24 -5.30 10.18
C SER A 77 -1.02 -4.13 10.74
N SER A 78 -2.34 -4.29 10.85
CA SER A 78 -3.26 -3.31 11.44
C SER A 78 -3.64 -3.64 12.89
N ASP A 79 -3.13 -4.75 13.42
CA ASP A 79 -3.51 -5.36 14.70
C ASP A 79 -2.34 -5.46 15.70
N GLY A 80 -1.29 -4.67 15.52
CA GLY A 80 -0.15 -4.66 16.45
C GLY A 80 0.82 -5.82 16.27
N LEU A 81 0.97 -6.33 15.03
CA LEU A 81 1.77 -7.48 14.62
C LEU A 81 1.24 -8.85 15.09
N GLU A 82 -0.04 -8.95 15.41
CA GLU A 82 -0.67 -10.25 15.66
C GLU A 82 -0.84 -11.04 14.35
N SER A 83 -1.07 -10.34 13.23
CA SER A 83 -1.11 -10.93 11.90
C SER A 83 -0.40 -10.07 10.85
N VAL A 84 0.00 -10.72 9.75
CA VAL A 84 0.57 -10.05 8.57
C VAL A 84 -0.37 -10.26 7.40
N LEU A 85 -0.98 -9.18 6.93
CA LEU A 85 -1.85 -9.15 5.76
C LEU A 85 -1.01 -8.83 4.51
N THR A 86 -1.30 -9.52 3.40
CA THR A 86 -0.67 -9.25 2.10
C THR A 86 -1.68 -8.58 1.20
N TYR A 87 -1.34 -7.39 0.71
CA TYR A 87 -2.18 -6.70 -0.27
C TYR A 87 -2.01 -7.36 -1.64
N THR A 88 -3.12 -7.66 -2.29
CA THR A 88 -3.16 -8.12 -3.68
C THR A 88 -4.16 -7.26 -4.43
N VAL A 89 -3.77 -6.73 -5.59
CA VAL A 89 -4.70 -6.05 -6.49
C VAL A 89 -5.69 -7.11 -6.97
N ARG A 90 -6.98 -6.92 -6.69
CA ARG A 90 -8.03 -7.74 -7.30
C ARG A 90 -8.43 -7.06 -8.61
N ASP A 91 -8.20 -7.73 -9.72
CA ASP A 91 -8.75 -7.31 -11.01
C ASP A 91 -10.28 -7.33 -10.91
N ALA A 92 -10.90 -6.16 -11.09
CA ALA A 92 -12.34 -6.05 -11.28
C ALA A 92 -12.72 -6.55 -12.69
N ALA A 93 -12.51 -7.83 -12.97
CA ALA A 93 -13.00 -8.53 -14.15
C ALA A 93 -13.13 -10.02 -13.83
N GLY A 94 -14.18 -10.38 -13.11
CA GLY A 94 -14.57 -11.75 -12.83
C GLY A 94 -16.06 -11.80 -12.55
N GLY A 95 -16.83 -11.61 -13.62
CA GLY A 95 -18.28 -11.75 -13.61
C GLY A 95 -18.68 -13.18 -13.26
N ASP A 96 -19.84 -13.26 -12.63
CA ASP A 96 -20.59 -14.45 -12.23
C ASP A 96 -20.69 -15.49 -13.36
N GLU A 97 -20.19 -16.71 -13.11
CA GLU A 97 -20.52 -17.90 -13.90
C GLU A 97 -20.91 -19.04 -12.95
N ASN A 98 -22.22 -19.27 -12.89
CA ASN A 98 -22.87 -20.47 -12.37
C ASN A 98 -22.13 -21.75 -12.79
N ALA A 99 -22.00 -22.70 -11.86
CA ALA A 99 -22.16 -24.11 -12.15
C ALA A 99 -22.68 -24.85 -10.93
N ALA A 100 -24.00 -25.06 -10.91
CA ALA A 100 -24.60 -26.21 -10.26
C ALA A 100 -24.01 -27.49 -10.87
N GLY A 101 -23.71 -28.47 -10.02
CA GLY A 101 -23.23 -29.81 -10.40
C GLY A 101 -22.95 -30.64 -9.15
#